data_AF-A0A537JM32-F1
#
_entry.id   AF-A0A537JM32-F1
#
_cell.length_a   1.000
_cell.length_b   1.000
_cell.length_c   1.000
_cell.angle_alpha   90.00
_cell.angle_beta   90.00
_cell.angle_gamma   90.00
#
_symmetry.space_group_name_H-M   'P 1'
#
loop_
_entity.id
_entity.type
_entity.pdbx_description
1 polymer ?
#
loop_
_entity_poly.entity_id
_entity_poly.type
_entity_poly.pdbx_seq_one_letter_code
_entity_poly.pdbx_strand_id
1 'polypeptide(L)'
;MRVSLEWLREYVEVDVALETLIERLHGIGLPVEQVERVGDDTVLDIELTANRPDCMSVLGVAREVALLLDRRLRPPGPKAAARPPAAAPRVAVEIADPEGCPRFTARVIEGVRVGPSPAQIQRRLEASGIRAINNVVDVTNYVMLELGQPMH
;
A
#
# COMPACT_ATOMS: atom_id res chain seq x y z
N MET A 1 10.88 -5.15 3.93
CA MET A 1 9.59 -4.81 3.29
C MET A 1 9.86 -4.64 1.82
N ARG A 2 9.16 -5.40 0.97
CA ARG A 2 9.38 -5.41 -0.47
C ARG A 2 8.52 -4.36 -1.16
N VAL A 3 9.16 -3.35 -1.74
CA VAL A 3 8.53 -2.20 -2.40
C VAL A 3 8.86 -2.20 -3.90
N SER A 4 7.82 -2.27 -4.72
CA SER A 4 7.88 -2.11 -6.18
C SER A 4 8.22 -0.67 -6.55
N LEU A 5 9.26 -0.48 -7.38
CA LEU A 5 9.65 0.84 -7.87
C LEU A 5 8.64 1.40 -8.89
N GLU A 6 8.04 0.54 -9.73
CA GLU A 6 6.92 0.91 -10.59
C GLU A 6 5.75 1.46 -9.78
N TRP A 7 5.37 0.78 -8.70
CA TRP A 7 4.27 1.19 -7.84
C TRP A 7 4.59 2.48 -7.06
N LEU A 8 5.81 2.59 -6.52
CA LEU A 8 6.28 3.80 -5.85
C LEU A 8 6.20 5.04 -6.77
N ARG A 9 6.54 4.86 -8.05
CA ARG A 9 6.48 5.91 -9.09
C ARG A 9 5.07 6.39 -9.43
N GLU A 10 4.01 5.71 -8.99
CA GLU A 10 2.65 6.25 -9.08
C GLU A 10 2.42 7.36 -8.04
N TYR A 11 3.08 7.25 -6.89
CA TYR A 11 2.89 8.13 -5.74
C TYR A 11 3.87 9.29 -5.68
N VAL A 12 5.05 9.14 -6.25
CA VAL A 12 6.10 10.17 -6.21
C VAL A 12 6.94 10.10 -7.48
N GLU A 13 7.40 11.25 -7.97
CA GLU A 13 8.32 11.29 -9.10
C GLU A 13 9.71 10.82 -8.63
N VAL A 14 10.29 9.86 -9.33
CA VAL A 14 11.62 9.31 -9.04
C VAL A 14 12.45 9.45 -10.32
N ASP A 15 13.11 10.60 -10.44
CA ASP A 15 13.91 11.06 -11.58
C ASP A 15 15.43 10.97 -11.35
N VAL A 16 15.83 10.41 -10.21
CA VAL A 16 17.23 10.13 -9.87
C VAL A 16 17.64 8.71 -10.25
N ALA A 17 18.95 8.47 -10.35
CA ALA A 17 19.50 7.14 -10.49
C ALA A 17 19.12 6.25 -9.29
N LEU A 18 19.02 4.94 -9.52
CA LEU A 18 18.62 3.98 -8.49
C LEU A 18 19.58 3.98 -7.30
N GLU A 19 20.87 4.08 -7.58
CA GLU A 19 21.96 4.14 -6.59
C GLU A 19 21.81 5.36 -5.70
N THR A 20 21.47 6.53 -6.28
CA THR A 20 21.23 7.77 -5.52
C THR A 20 19.98 7.65 -4.65
N LEU A 21 18.92 6.99 -5.12
CA LEU A 21 17.73 6.73 -4.31
C LEU A 21 18.08 5.85 -3.10
N ILE A 22 18.83 4.76 -3.33
CA ILE A 22 19.25 3.82 -2.27
C ILE A 22 20.12 4.54 -1.23
N GLU A 23 21.12 5.31 -1.66
CA GLU A 23 21.99 6.09 -0.77
C GLU A 23 21.17 7.04 0.12
N ARG A 24 20.17 7.73 -0.45
CA ARG A 24 19.29 8.62 0.31
C ARG A 24 18.40 7.87 1.30
N LEU A 25 17.87 6.72 0.93
CA LEU A 25 17.07 5.87 1.81
C LEU A 25 17.90 5.35 2.99
N HIS A 26 19.14 4.88 2.72
CA HIS A 26 20.09 4.49 3.77
C HIS A 26 20.33 5.64 4.76
N GLY A 27 20.51 6.86 4.25
CA GLY A 27 20.76 8.06 5.06
C GLY A 27 19.65 8.45 6.05
N ILE A 28 18.41 7.96 5.86
CA ILE A 28 17.27 8.23 6.75
C ILE A 28 16.83 7.00 7.56
N GLY A 29 17.67 5.96 7.64
CA GLY A 29 17.36 4.75 8.38
C GLY A 29 16.30 3.88 7.70
N LEU A 30 16.27 3.89 6.36
CA LEU A 30 15.56 2.91 5.53
C LEU A 30 16.59 2.11 4.71
N PRO A 31 17.40 1.25 5.37
CA PRO A 31 18.37 0.42 4.68
C PRO A 31 17.70 -0.47 3.64
N VAL A 32 18.19 -0.39 2.40
CA VAL A 32 17.83 -1.32 1.32
C VAL A 32 18.84 -2.46 1.37
N GLU A 33 18.40 -3.63 1.81
CA GLU A 33 19.24 -4.83 1.97
C GLU A 33 19.44 -5.54 0.63
N GLN A 34 18.39 -5.55 -0.20
CA GLN A 34 18.41 -6.25 -1.47
C GLN A 34 17.64 -5.48 -2.54
N VAL A 35 18.15 -5.57 -3.77
CA VAL A 35 17.46 -5.11 -4.97
C VAL A 35 17.23 -6.32 -5.88
N GLU A 36 15.97 -6.60 -6.19
CA GLU A 36 15.57 -7.72 -7.03
C GLU A 36 14.88 -7.26 -8.31
N ARG A 37 15.05 -8.02 -9.39
CA ARG A 37 14.30 -7.85 -10.62
C ARG A 37 13.18 -8.89 -10.67
N VAL A 38 11.94 -8.42 -10.70
CA VAL A 38 10.74 -9.27 -10.78
C VAL A 38 10.01 -8.90 -12.06
N GLY A 39 10.24 -9.69 -13.11
CA GLY A 39 9.82 -9.33 -14.47
C GLY A 39 10.48 -8.02 -14.91
N ASP A 40 9.64 -7.05 -15.30
CA ASP A 40 10.10 -5.71 -15.72
C ASP A 40 10.25 -4.71 -14.56
N ASP A 41 9.87 -5.08 -13.34
CA ASP A 41 9.93 -4.22 -12.16
C ASP A 41 11.22 -4.41 -11.35
N THR A 42 11.61 -3.35 -10.64
CA THR A 42 12.69 -3.37 -9.64
C THR A 42 12.05 -3.31 -8.26
N VAL A 43 12.35 -4.31 -7.42
CA VAL A 43 11.84 -4.40 -6.05
C VAL A 43 12.98 -4.08 -5.08
N LEU A 44 12.71 -3.15 -4.16
CA LEU A 44 13.59 -2.83 -3.05
C LEU A 44 13.13 -3.61 -1.82
N ASP A 45 14.00 -4.40 -1.21
CA ASP A 45 13.74 -4.95 0.13
C ASP A 45 14.33 -4.01 1.18
N ILE A 46 13.44 -3.25 1.81
CA ILE A 46 13.77 -2.24 2.81
C ILE A 46 13.67 -2.87 4.20
N GLU A 47 14.77 -3.00 4.92
CA GLU A 47 14.71 -3.41 6.32
C GLU A 47 14.12 -2.28 7.17
N LEU A 48 13.02 -2.60 7.87
CA LEU A 48 12.30 -1.66 8.72
C LEU A 48 12.55 -2.01 10.18
N THR A 49 13.02 -1.03 10.93
CA THR A 49 13.13 -1.11 12.38
C THR A 49 11.78 -0.80 13.05
N ALA A 50 11.60 -1.25 14.29
CA ALA A 50 10.33 -1.13 15.02
C ALA A 50 9.83 0.31 15.22
N ASN A 51 10.71 1.31 15.12
CA ASN A 51 10.40 2.73 15.24
C ASN A 51 9.93 3.37 13.91
N ARG A 52 9.83 2.63 12.81
CA ARG A 52 9.37 3.13 11.50
C ARG A 52 8.08 2.47 10.97
N PRO A 53 7.00 2.37 11.78
CA PRO A 53 5.74 1.79 11.32
C PRO A 53 5.09 2.63 10.20
N ASP A 54 5.42 3.92 10.10
CA ASP A 54 5.01 4.82 9.03
C ASP A 54 5.43 4.33 7.64
N CYS A 55 6.53 3.58 7.55
CA CYS A 55 7.08 3.03 6.32
C CYS A 55 6.68 1.58 6.04
N MET A 56 5.78 0.97 6.83
CA MET A 56 5.25 -0.38 6.56
C MET A 56 4.22 -0.42 5.42
N SER A 57 4.25 0.58 4.53
CA SER A 57 3.35 0.68 3.38
C SER A 57 4.02 1.40 2.22
N VAL A 58 3.58 1.13 1.00
CA VAL A 58 4.10 1.79 -0.21
C VAL A 58 3.87 3.31 -0.13
N LEU A 59 2.70 3.75 0.36
CA LEU A 59 2.41 5.16 0.57
C LEU A 59 3.33 5.79 1.65
N GLY A 60 3.66 5.04 2.68
CA GLY A 60 4.63 5.42 3.71
C GLY A 60 6.00 5.72 3.12
N VAL A 61 6.56 4.76 2.39
CA VAL A 61 7.84 4.92 1.70
C VAL A 61 7.78 6.04 0.65
N ALA A 62 6.66 6.19 -0.07
CA ALA A 62 6.47 7.28 -1.02
C ALA A 62 6.53 8.67 -0.37
N ARG A 63 6.06 8.82 0.88
CA ARG A 63 6.16 10.09 1.63
C ARG A 63 7.61 10.45 1.91
N GLU A 64 8.39 9.48 2.35
CA GLU A 64 9.82 9.67 2.64
C GLU A 64 10.59 10.01 1.36
N VAL A 65 10.31 9.29 0.27
CA VAL A 65 10.95 9.54 -1.02
C VAL A 65 10.56 10.90 -1.58
N ALA A 66 9.30 11.33 -1.41
CA ALA A 66 8.85 12.67 -1.78
C ALA A 66 9.62 13.76 -1.03
N LEU A 67 9.86 13.57 0.27
CA LEU A 67 10.67 14.49 1.07
C LEU A 67 12.13 14.47 0.62
N LEU A 68 12.73 13.28 0.46
CA LEU A 68 14.13 13.10 0.09
C LEU A 68 14.49 13.70 -1.27
N LEU A 69 13.56 13.65 -2.23
CA LEU A 69 13.79 14.13 -3.58
C LEU A 69 13.25 15.54 -3.80
N ASP A 70 12.61 16.16 -2.81
CA ASP A 70 11.86 17.41 -2.96
C ASP A 70 10.83 17.32 -4.11
N ARG A 71 9.95 16.33 -4.00
CA ARG A 71 8.91 16.03 -4.99
C ARG A 71 7.54 16.02 -4.34
N ARG A 72 6.52 16.28 -5.15
CA ARG A 72 5.13 16.24 -4.69
C ARG A 72 4.65 14.80 -4.52
N LEU A 73 4.16 14.47 -3.34
CA LEU A 73 3.39 13.24 -3.12
C LEU A 73 2.03 13.32 -3.83
N ARG A 74 1.65 12.22 -4.49
CA ARG A 74 0.38 12.01 -5.19
C ARG A 74 -0.42 10.92 -4.49
N PRO A 75 -1.00 11.16 -3.29
CA PRO A 75 -1.60 10.09 -2.50
C PRO A 75 -2.76 9.40 -3.26
N PRO A 76 -2.98 8.10 -3.03
CA PRO A 76 -4.12 7.40 -3.59
C PRO A 76 -5.40 7.98 -3.00
N GLY A 77 -6.39 8.20 -3.85
CA GLY A 77 -7.67 8.71 -3.40
C GLY A 77 -8.72 8.67 -4.49
N PRO A 78 -9.99 8.41 -4.14
CA PRO A 78 -11.07 8.54 -5.11
C PRO A 78 -11.11 10.00 -5.58
N LYS A 79 -11.04 10.22 -6.90
CA LYS A 79 -11.42 11.50 -7.51
C LYS A 79 -12.93 11.68 -7.32
N ALA A 80 -13.34 12.12 -6.13
CA ALA A 80 -14.73 12.26 -5.70
C ALA A 80 -15.59 11.00 -5.95
N ALA A 81 -15.54 10.03 -5.05
CA ALA A 81 -16.64 9.06 -4.99
C ALA A 81 -17.89 9.80 -4.51
N ALA A 82 -18.91 9.89 -5.37
CA ALA A 82 -20.23 10.40 -4.97
C ALA A 82 -20.65 9.67 -3.69
N ARG A 83 -20.95 10.41 -2.63
CA ARG A 83 -21.54 9.86 -1.41
C ARG A 83 -22.83 9.14 -1.85
N PRO A 84 -22.89 7.80 -1.79
CA PRO A 84 -24.13 7.13 -2.14
C PRO A 84 -25.24 7.64 -1.21
N PRO A 85 -26.49 7.76 -1.69
CA PRO A 85 -27.60 8.18 -0.85
C PRO A 85 -27.67 7.30 0.40
N ALA A 86 -28.09 7.88 1.52
CA ALA A 86 -28.21 7.19 2.80
C ALA A 86 -29.26 6.08 2.69
N ALA A 87 -28.84 4.89 2.27
CA ALA A 87 -29.61 3.66 2.45
C ALA A 87 -29.54 3.27 3.93
N ALA A 88 -30.62 2.67 4.46
CA ALA A 88 -30.61 2.10 5.79
C ALA A 88 -29.40 1.14 5.95
N PRO A 89 -28.70 1.15 7.09
CA PRO A 89 -27.55 0.29 7.30
C PRO A 89 -27.99 -1.17 7.17
N ARG A 90 -27.43 -1.89 6.18
CA ARG A 90 -27.65 -3.34 6.02
C ARG A 90 -26.93 -4.15 7.11
N VAL A 91 -25.94 -3.53 7.75
CA VAL A 91 -25.12 -4.11 8.82
C VAL A 91 -25.00 -3.08 9.94
N ALA A 92 -25.26 -3.51 11.18
CA ALA A 92 -24.98 -2.75 12.38
C ALA A 92 -23.63 -3.20 12.96
N VAL A 93 -22.82 -2.24 13.42
CA VAL A 93 -21.56 -2.49 14.12
C VAL A 93 -21.72 -1.93 15.52
N GLU A 94 -21.47 -2.76 16.53
CA GLU A 94 -21.44 -2.39 17.93
C GLU A 94 -20.03 -2.63 18.47
N ILE A 95 -19.47 -1.65 19.16
CA ILE A 95 -18.18 -1.76 19.85
C ILE A 95 -18.48 -2.07 21.32
N ALA A 96 -18.41 -3.34 21.69
CA ALA A 96 -18.71 -3.80 23.05
C ALA A 96 -17.61 -3.43 24.07
N ASP A 97 -16.36 -3.26 23.63
CA ASP A 97 -15.22 -2.84 24.45
C ASP A 97 -14.52 -1.62 23.81
N PRO A 98 -14.95 -0.39 24.17
CA PRO A 98 -14.36 0.83 23.63
C PRO A 98 -12.92 1.10 24.08
N GLU A 99 -12.45 0.48 25.18
CA GLU A 99 -11.07 0.64 25.64
C GLU A 99 -10.11 -0.22 24.79
N GLY A 100 -10.47 -1.49 24.53
CA GLY A 100 -9.69 -2.39 23.68
C GLY A 100 -9.84 -2.12 22.18
N CYS A 101 -10.98 -1.59 21.74
CA CYS A 101 -11.26 -1.27 20.34
C CYS A 101 -11.90 0.12 20.22
N PRO A 102 -11.10 1.20 20.18
CA PRO A 102 -11.65 2.55 20.11
C PRO A 102 -12.37 2.85 18.79
N ARG A 103 -12.15 2.04 17.74
CA ARG A 103 -12.76 2.22 16.43
C ARG A 103 -12.86 0.92 15.64
N PHE A 104 -14.06 0.65 15.13
CA PHE A 104 -14.31 -0.36 14.11
C PHE A 104 -15.20 0.24 13.01
N THR A 105 -14.86 0.04 11.75
CA THR A 105 -15.65 0.55 10.62
C THR A 105 -15.86 -0.57 9.61
N ALA A 106 -17.06 -0.65 9.04
CA ALA A 106 -17.40 -1.61 8.00
C ALA A 106 -18.04 -0.90 6.81
N ARG A 107 -17.91 -1.48 5.61
CA ARG A 107 -18.60 -1.03 4.41
C ARG A 107 -19.13 -2.24 3.65
N VAL A 108 -20.39 -2.16 3.22
CA VAL A 108 -21.01 -3.19 2.39
C VAL A 108 -20.82 -2.83 0.92
N ILE A 109 -20.28 -3.78 0.14
CA ILE A 109 -20.13 -3.69 -1.32
C ILE A 109 -20.88 -4.87 -1.92
N GLU A 110 -21.81 -4.60 -2.83
CA GLU A 110 -22.71 -5.60 -3.41
C GLU A 110 -22.47 -5.77 -4.90
N GLY A 111 -22.94 -6.90 -5.45
CA GLY A 111 -22.78 -7.21 -6.87
C GLY A 111 -21.34 -7.56 -7.28
N VAL A 112 -20.49 -7.92 -6.32
CA VAL A 112 -19.12 -8.36 -6.59
C VAL A 112 -19.16 -9.72 -7.27
N ARG A 113 -18.55 -9.81 -8.45
CA ARG A 113 -18.27 -11.10 -9.11
C ARG A 113 -16.86 -11.53 -8.75
N VAL A 114 -16.74 -12.70 -8.13
CA VAL A 114 -15.43 -13.27 -7.78
C VAL A 114 -14.76 -13.78 -9.04
N GLY A 115 -13.48 -13.44 -9.21
CA GLY A 115 -12.67 -13.83 -10.36
C GLY A 115 -11.20 -13.47 -10.16
N PRO A 116 -10.35 -13.71 -11.16
CA PRO A 116 -8.95 -13.32 -11.09
C PRO A 116 -8.82 -11.81 -10.93
N SER A 117 -7.84 -11.38 -10.12
CA SER A 117 -7.50 -9.97 -9.95
C SER A 117 -6.98 -9.36 -11.26
N PRO A 118 -7.05 -8.03 -11.44
CA PRO A 118 -6.32 -7.36 -12.51
C PRO A 118 -4.84 -7.73 -12.49
N ALA A 119 -4.23 -7.94 -13.66
CA ALA A 119 -2.85 -8.43 -13.77
C ALA A 119 -1.84 -7.52 -13.04
N GLN A 120 -2.08 -6.21 -12.99
CA GLN A 120 -1.26 -5.25 -12.25
C GLN A 120 -1.28 -5.53 -10.74
N ILE A 121 -2.45 -5.83 -10.16
CA ILE A 121 -2.58 -6.17 -8.74
C ILE A 121 -1.86 -7.50 -8.47
N GLN A 122 -2.05 -8.51 -9.31
CA GLN A 122 -1.37 -9.80 -9.16
C GLN A 122 0.16 -9.63 -9.14
N ARG A 123 0.72 -8.91 -10.12
CA ARG A 123 2.16 -8.64 -10.19
C ARG A 123 2.70 -7.89 -8.97
N ARG A 124 1.95 -6.90 -8.46
CA ARG A 124 2.36 -6.14 -7.27
C ARG A 124 2.37 -7.00 -6.01
N LEU A 125 1.35 -7.83 -5.82
CA LEU A 125 1.30 -8.77 -4.71
C LEU A 125 2.48 -9.75 -4.78
N GLU A 126 2.71 -10.34 -5.95
CA GLU A 126 3.80 -11.31 -6.17
C GLU A 126 5.18 -10.66 -5.98
N ALA A 127 5.39 -9.44 -6.47
CA ALA A 127 6.61 -8.66 -6.23
C ALA A 127 6.87 -8.42 -4.74
N SER A 128 5.80 -8.26 -3.95
CA SER A 128 5.84 -8.15 -2.49
C SER A 128 5.84 -9.50 -1.76
N GLY A 129 5.94 -10.63 -2.47
CA GLY A 129 6.02 -11.98 -1.87
C GLY A 129 4.68 -12.60 -1.49
N ILE A 130 3.56 -12.02 -1.96
CA ILE A 130 2.21 -12.50 -1.69
C ILE A 130 1.63 -13.17 -2.94
N ARG A 131 1.19 -14.43 -2.81
CA ARG A 131 0.52 -15.15 -3.89
C ARG A 131 -0.88 -14.58 -4.15
N ALA A 132 -1.17 -14.21 -5.39
CA ALA A 132 -2.51 -13.80 -5.80
C ALA A 132 -3.51 -14.98 -5.75
N ILE A 133 -4.75 -14.68 -5.35
CA ILE A 133 -5.84 -15.66 -5.15
C ILE A 133 -7.05 -15.30 -6.01
N ASN A 134 -7.70 -14.18 -5.71
CA ASN A 134 -8.86 -13.64 -6.44
C ASN A 134 -9.08 -12.18 -6.06
N ASN A 135 -9.89 -11.47 -6.83
CA ASN A 135 -10.13 -10.03 -6.67
C ASN A 135 -10.65 -9.58 -5.30
N VAL A 136 -11.28 -10.46 -4.50
CA VAL A 136 -11.78 -10.14 -3.17
C VAL A 136 -10.71 -10.33 -2.09
N VAL A 137 -9.93 -11.40 -2.17
CA VAL A 137 -8.82 -11.65 -1.23
C VAL A 137 -7.63 -10.75 -1.54
N ASP A 138 -7.37 -10.50 -2.81
CA ASP A 138 -6.19 -9.75 -3.24
C ASP A 138 -6.35 -8.27 -2.92
N VAL A 139 -7.56 -7.71 -2.97
CA VAL A 139 -7.78 -6.29 -2.65
C VAL A 139 -7.48 -5.97 -1.19
N THR A 140 -7.73 -6.90 -0.26
CA THR A 140 -7.43 -6.67 1.17
C THR A 140 -5.92 -6.66 1.41
N ASN A 141 -5.19 -7.61 0.82
CA ASN A 141 -3.72 -7.64 0.84
C ASN A 141 -3.11 -6.42 0.13
N TYR A 142 -3.69 -6.03 -1.00
CA TYR A 142 -3.23 -4.89 -1.78
C TYR A 142 -3.37 -3.60 -1.00
N VAL A 143 -4.54 -3.34 -0.39
CA VAL A 143 -4.77 -2.15 0.45
C VAL A 143 -3.87 -2.14 1.69
N MET A 144 -3.63 -3.31 2.29
CA MET A 144 -2.71 -3.45 3.41
C MET A 144 -1.28 -3.03 3.01
N LEU A 145 -0.76 -3.52 1.88
CA LEU A 145 0.55 -3.13 1.38
C LEU A 145 0.60 -1.65 0.94
N GLU A 146 -0.47 -1.16 0.31
CA GLU A 146 -0.52 0.19 -0.24
C GLU A 146 -0.58 1.26 0.85
N LEU A 147 -1.47 1.08 1.83
CA LEU A 147 -1.85 2.10 2.81
C LEU A 147 -1.39 1.77 4.23
N GLY A 148 -0.91 0.56 4.49
CA GLY A 148 -0.56 0.10 5.84
C GLY A 148 -1.80 -0.20 6.70
N GLN A 149 -2.96 -0.39 6.08
CA GLN A 149 -4.22 -0.67 6.76
C GLN A 149 -4.59 -2.15 6.56
N PRO A 150 -4.47 -3.00 7.59
CA PRO A 150 -4.99 -4.36 7.54
C PRO A 150 -6.50 -4.32 7.30
N MET A 151 -6.97 -5.17 6.37
CA MET A 151 -8.37 -5.29 5.98
C MET A 151 -8.83 -6.74 6.10
N HIS A 152 -10.11 -6.92 6.39
CA HIS A 152 -10.79 -8.20 6.40
C HIS A 152 -12.11 -8.08 5.61
#